data_AF-A0A0S3ST20-F1
#
_entry.id   AF-A0A0S3ST20-F1
#
_cell.length_a   1.000
_cell.length_b   1.000
_cell.length_c   1.000
_cell.angle_alpha   90.00
_cell.angle_beta   90.00
_cell.angle_gamma   90.00
#
_symmetry.space_group_name_H-M   'P 1'
#
loop_
_entity.id
_entity.type
_entity.pdbx_description
1 polymer ?
#
loop_
_entity_poly.entity_id
_entity_poly.type
_entity_poly.pdbx_seq_one_letter_code
_entity_poly.pdbx_strand_id
1 'polypeptide(L)'
;MVILGTQYAGEMKKGLFSVMHYLMPKRQILSLYSGCNMGKAGDVALFFGLRYNSVGSSNKCTGKTALSTDHNSYLIGDDKHCWSESGVSNIEGGCYAKCIDLSQENDIWNAIKFGTGVTFD
;
A
#
# COMPACT_ATOMS: atom_id res chain seq x y z
N MET A 1 -14.30 -15.48 -3.67
CA MET A 1 -12.97 -15.61 -4.30
C MET A 1 -12.43 -16.97 -3.92
N VAL A 2 -11.95 -17.75 -4.89
CA VAL A 2 -11.30 -19.04 -4.67
C VAL A 2 -9.88 -18.92 -5.20
N ILE A 3 -8.89 -19.34 -4.41
CA ILE A 3 -7.46 -19.32 -4.77
C ILE A 3 -6.97 -20.76 -4.70
N LEU A 4 -6.37 -21.27 -5.79
CA LEU A 4 -5.86 -22.64 -5.90
C LEU A 4 -4.44 -22.62 -6.46
N GLY A 5 -3.56 -23.48 -5.94
CA GLY A 5 -2.21 -23.68 -6.48
C GLY A 5 -1.18 -22.60 -6.13
N THR A 6 -1.47 -21.68 -5.20
CA THR A 6 -0.53 -20.64 -4.74
C THR A 6 -0.67 -20.40 -3.24
N GLN A 7 0.46 -20.07 -2.61
CA GLN A 7 0.55 -19.67 -1.20
C GLN A 7 0.86 -18.18 -1.04
N TYR A 8 0.95 -17.44 -2.15
CA TYR A 8 1.28 -16.02 -2.14
C TYR A 8 0.14 -15.20 -1.52
N ALA A 9 0.37 -14.63 -0.33
CA ALA A 9 -0.65 -13.88 0.41
C ALA A 9 -1.16 -12.64 -0.36
N GLY A 10 -0.34 -12.08 -1.25
CA GLY A 10 -0.70 -10.95 -2.08
C GLY A 10 -1.90 -11.20 -3.01
N GLU A 11 -2.20 -12.46 -3.35
CA GLU A 11 -3.40 -12.81 -4.13
C GLU A 11 -4.69 -12.42 -3.38
N MET A 12 -4.74 -12.67 -2.07
CA MET A 12 -5.90 -12.30 -1.24
C MET A 12 -6.09 -10.77 -1.23
N LYS A 13 -4.99 -10.04 -1.01
CA LYS A 13 -4.95 -8.57 -0.98
C LYS A 13 -5.43 -7.98 -2.31
N LYS A 14 -4.89 -8.45 -3.43
CA LYS A 14 -5.20 -7.93 -4.79
C LYS A 14 -6.57 -8.36 -5.29
N GLY A 15 -7.04 -9.54 -4.91
CA GLY A 15 -8.38 -10.02 -5.27
C GLY A 15 -9.48 -9.15 -4.66
N LEU A 16 -9.39 -8.82 -3.36
CA LEU A 16 -10.33 -7.89 -2.73
C LEU A 16 -10.27 -6.49 -3.37
N PHE A 17 -9.07 -6.00 -3.66
CA PHE A 17 -8.91 -4.71 -4.35
C PHE A 17 -9.56 -4.69 -5.72
N SER A 18 -9.47 -5.77 -6.48
CA SER A 18 -10.11 -5.87 -7.80
C SER A 18 -11.63 -5.77 -7.70
N VAL A 19 -12.24 -6.35 -6.64
CA VAL A 19 -13.66 -6.18 -6.35
C VAL A 19 -14.00 -4.73 -6.02
N MET A 20 -13.21 -4.07 -5.16
CA MET A 20 -13.38 -2.65 -4.85
C MET A 20 -13.23 -1.77 -6.09
N HIS A 21 -12.26 -2.08 -6.95
CA HIS A 21 -12.00 -1.37 -8.19
C HIS A 21 -13.16 -1.47 -9.19
N TYR A 22 -13.95 -2.54 -9.11
CA TYR A 22 -15.17 -2.70 -9.89
C TYR A 22 -16.39 -2.00 -9.25
N LEU A 23 -16.57 -2.14 -7.93
CA LEU A 23 -17.77 -1.66 -7.23
C LEU A 23 -17.75 -0.16 -6.94
N MET A 24 -16.59 0.41 -6.61
CA MET A 24 -16.50 1.81 -6.20
C MET A 24 -16.83 2.79 -7.33
N PRO A 25 -16.32 2.62 -8.57
CA PRO A 25 -16.67 3.51 -9.66
C PRO A 25 -18.18 3.51 -9.99
N LYS A 26 -18.87 2.37 -9.82
CA LYS A 26 -20.33 2.29 -9.98
C LYS A 26 -21.09 3.14 -8.95
N ARG A 27 -20.46 3.46 -7.83
CA ARG A 27 -20.98 4.34 -6.77
C ARG A 27 -20.40 5.76 -6.87
N GLN A 28 -19.77 6.12 -7.99
CA GLN A 28 -19.08 7.40 -8.18
C GLN A 28 -17.94 7.64 -7.17
N ILE A 29 -17.29 6.56 -6.71
CA ILE A 29 -16.12 6.62 -5.83
C ILE A 29 -14.90 6.16 -6.61
N LEU A 30 -13.84 6.97 -6.63
CA LEU A 30 -12.61 6.67 -7.35
C LEU A 30 -11.71 5.78 -6.50
N SER A 31 -11.64 4.50 -6.84
CA SER A 31 -10.65 3.57 -6.25
C SER A 31 -9.28 3.72 -6.90
N LEU A 32 -8.22 3.79 -6.09
CA LEU A 32 -6.87 4.13 -6.51
C LEU A 32 -5.85 3.10 -6.03
N TYR A 33 -4.87 2.83 -6.91
CA TYR A 33 -3.65 2.12 -6.55
C TYR A 33 -2.57 3.16 -6.20
N SER A 34 -2.48 3.54 -4.92
CA SER A 34 -1.69 4.68 -4.45
C SER A 34 -1.15 4.48 -3.04
N GLY A 35 0.00 5.11 -2.72
CA GLY A 35 0.32 5.46 -1.33
C GLY A 35 -0.38 6.77 -0.96
N CYS A 36 -0.68 7.00 0.32
CA CYS A 36 -1.35 8.22 0.77
C CYS A 36 -0.93 8.61 2.19
N ASN A 37 -0.68 9.90 2.38
CA ASN A 37 -0.45 10.51 3.69
C ASN A 37 -1.13 11.87 3.79
N MET A 38 -1.13 12.42 5.00
CA MET A 38 -1.71 13.72 5.33
C MET A 38 -0.69 14.57 6.08
N GLY A 39 -0.44 15.79 5.60
CA GLY A 39 0.39 16.77 6.30
C GLY A 39 -0.27 17.27 7.59
N LYS A 40 0.51 17.94 8.44
CA LYS A 40 0.00 18.47 9.73
C LYS A 40 -1.10 19.53 9.58
N ALA A 41 -1.16 20.21 8.43
CA ALA A 41 -2.21 21.17 8.11
C ALA A 41 -3.47 20.54 7.48
N GLY A 42 -3.50 19.21 7.31
CA GLY A 42 -4.62 18.48 6.72
C GLY A 42 -4.52 18.25 5.21
N ASP A 43 -3.44 18.71 4.57
CA ASP A 43 -3.21 18.50 3.14
C ASP A 43 -2.96 17.01 2.84
N VAL A 44 -3.73 16.43 1.93
CA VAL A 44 -3.63 15.01 1.55
C VAL A 44 -2.82 14.87 0.27
N ALA A 45 -1.81 13.98 0.28
CA ALA A 45 -1.03 13.64 -0.91
C ALA A 45 -1.27 12.18 -1.32
N LEU A 46 -1.29 11.94 -2.63
CA LEU A 46 -1.44 10.63 -3.26
C LEU A 46 -0.22 10.33 -4.14
N PHE A 47 0.38 9.16 -3.94
CA PHE A 47 1.58 8.72 -4.64
C PHE A 47 1.24 7.56 -5.57
N PHE A 48 1.30 7.78 -6.89
CA PHE A 48 1.11 6.75 -7.91
C PHE A 48 2.43 6.12 -8.36
N GLY A 49 2.39 4.92 -8.93
CA GLY A 49 3.60 4.12 -9.18
C GLY A 49 3.34 2.61 -9.21
N LEU A 50 4.01 1.91 -10.11
CA LEU A 50 3.93 0.45 -10.19
C LEU A 50 5.08 -0.19 -9.40
N ARG A 51 4.85 -1.39 -8.87
CA ARG A 51 5.95 -2.22 -8.36
C ARG A 51 6.61 -2.90 -9.56
N TYR A 52 7.74 -2.36 -10.03
CA TYR A 52 8.59 -3.04 -11.00
C TYR A 52 9.56 -3.98 -10.27
N ASN A 53 9.74 -5.18 -10.82
CA ASN A 53 10.91 -6.02 -10.56
C ASN A 53 11.79 -5.90 -11.80
N SER A 54 12.80 -5.03 -11.78
CA SER A 54 13.81 -5.01 -12.83
C SER A 54 14.94 -5.95 -12.44
N VAL A 55 15.13 -7.02 -13.20
CA VAL A 55 16.31 -7.88 -13.11
C VAL A 55 17.54 -7.03 -13.47
N GLY A 56 18.48 -6.88 -12.53
CA GLY A 56 19.80 -6.25 -12.78
C GLY A 56 19.92 -4.76 -12.41
N SER A 57 18.89 -4.14 -11.85
CA SER A 57 19.00 -2.83 -11.21
C SER A 57 18.51 -2.99 -9.78
N SER A 58 19.19 -2.39 -8.79
CA SER A 58 18.73 -2.38 -7.41
C SER A 58 17.22 -2.13 -7.39
N ASN A 59 16.46 -3.02 -6.77
CA ASN A 59 14.99 -3.14 -6.83
C ASN A 59 14.29 -1.85 -6.36
N LYS A 60 14.32 -0.82 -7.19
CA LYS A 60 13.76 0.49 -6.91
C LYS A 60 12.26 0.38 -7.08
N CYS A 61 11.56 0.11 -5.98
CA CYS A 61 10.14 0.44 -5.89
C CYS A 61 10.00 1.91 -6.29
N THR A 62 8.95 2.28 -7.01
CA THR A 62 8.68 3.67 -7.43
C THR A 62 8.45 4.66 -6.26
N GLY A 63 8.85 4.28 -5.05
CA GLY A 63 8.86 5.14 -3.88
C GLY A 63 7.56 5.16 -3.09
N LYS A 64 6.45 4.63 -3.60
CA LYS A 64 5.12 4.71 -2.95
C LYS A 64 5.13 4.54 -1.43
N THR A 65 5.49 3.35 -0.96
CA THR A 65 5.47 3.02 0.47
C THR A 65 6.44 3.93 1.24
N ALA A 66 7.66 4.11 0.73
CA ALA A 66 8.68 4.94 1.38
C ALA A 66 8.33 6.44 1.44
N LEU A 67 7.69 6.97 0.39
CA LEU A 67 7.25 8.37 0.31
C LEU A 67 5.98 8.62 1.12
N SER A 68 5.11 7.62 1.25
CA SER A 68 3.93 7.71 2.12
C SER A 68 4.27 7.64 3.61
N THR A 69 5.42 7.07 3.97
CA THR A 69 5.93 6.98 5.35
C THR A 69 6.94 8.09 5.65
N ASP A 70 6.58 9.34 5.35
CA ASP A 70 7.37 10.50 5.76
C ASP A 70 7.05 10.86 7.22
N HIS A 71 8.07 10.98 8.07
CA HIS A 71 7.95 11.32 9.49
C HIS A 71 7.20 12.64 9.76
N ASN A 72 7.16 13.55 8.79
CA ASN A 72 6.42 14.82 8.93
C ASN A 72 4.93 14.72 8.58
N SER A 73 4.46 13.52 8.22
CA SER A 73 3.10 13.25 7.75
C SER A 73 2.43 12.12 8.52
N TYR A 74 1.11 12.11 8.53
CA TYR A 74 0.30 11.00 9.04
C TYR A 74 0.00 10.03 7.91
N LEU A 75 0.44 8.77 8.05
CA LEU A 75 0.16 7.72 7.07
C LEU A 75 -1.34 7.42 7.03
N ILE A 76 -1.94 7.46 5.84
CA ILE A 76 -3.31 6.98 5.61
C ILE A 76 -3.27 5.52 5.12
N GLY A 77 -2.36 5.19 4.18
CA GLY A 77 -2.11 3.81 3.73
C GLY A 77 -1.06 3.73 2.63
N ASP A 78 -0.52 2.55 2.36
CA ASP A 78 0.63 2.36 1.48
C ASP A 78 0.30 1.98 0.03
N ASP A 79 -0.87 1.39 -0.24
CA ASP A 79 -1.12 0.74 -1.54
C ASP A 79 -2.50 1.02 -2.17
N LYS A 80 -3.58 1.16 -1.38
CA LYS A 80 -4.96 1.12 -1.90
C LYS A 80 -5.93 2.07 -1.19
N HIS A 81 -6.52 2.99 -1.95
CA HIS A 81 -7.42 4.01 -1.41
C HIS A 81 -8.71 4.16 -2.21
N CYS A 82 -9.73 4.74 -1.57
CA CYS A 82 -10.93 5.25 -2.22
C CYS A 82 -11.00 6.76 -2.03
N TRP A 83 -11.27 7.50 -3.10
CA TRP A 83 -11.51 8.93 -3.09
C TRP A 83 -12.98 9.20 -3.45
N SER A 84 -13.69 9.80 -2.49
CA SER A 84 -15.09 10.21 -2.60
C SER A 84 -15.23 11.71 -2.31
N GLU A 85 -16.45 12.22 -2.35
CA GLU A 85 -16.75 13.61 -1.99
C GLU A 85 -16.34 13.98 -0.56
N SER A 86 -16.33 13.01 0.36
CA SER A 86 -15.90 13.23 1.75
C SER A 86 -14.39 13.08 1.97
N GLY A 87 -13.61 12.85 0.91
CA GLY A 87 -12.16 12.71 0.96
C GLY A 87 -11.63 11.31 0.65
N VAL A 88 -10.41 11.04 1.09
CA VAL A 88 -9.65 9.82 0.80
C VAL A 88 -9.69 8.86 2.00
N SER A 89 -9.94 7.58 1.75
CA SER A 89 -9.97 6.52 2.76
C SER A 89 -9.10 5.34 2.35
N ASN A 90 -8.50 4.67 3.33
CA ASN A 90 -7.77 3.42 3.10
C ASN A 90 -8.76 2.25 2.96
N ILE A 91 -8.50 1.34 2.03
CA ILE A 91 -9.26 0.09 1.88
C ILE A 91 -8.75 -0.97 2.87
N GLU A 92 -7.52 -0.81 3.35
CA GLU A 92 -6.78 -1.81 4.12
C GLU A 92 -6.70 -1.45 5.61
N GLY A 93 -6.44 -2.46 6.45
CA GLY A 93 -6.18 -2.30 7.88
C GLY A 93 -4.70 -2.46 8.28
N GLY A 94 -3.79 -2.46 7.30
CA GLY A 94 -2.36 -2.68 7.50
C GLY A 94 -1.57 -2.46 6.20
N CYS A 95 -0.25 -2.66 6.26
CA CYS A 95 0.66 -2.47 5.12
C CYS A 95 1.27 -3.82 4.70
N TYR A 96 1.47 -4.02 3.39
CA TYR A 96 2.15 -5.22 2.84
C TYR A 96 3.41 -4.78 2.11
N ALA A 97 4.40 -4.44 2.92
CA ALA A 97 5.67 -3.84 2.52
C ALA A 97 6.70 -4.90 2.10
N LYS A 98 7.59 -4.54 1.16
CA LYS A 98 8.76 -5.36 0.83
C LYS A 98 9.82 -5.17 1.92
N CYS A 99 10.45 -6.27 2.33
CA CYS A 99 11.51 -6.26 3.36
C CYS A 99 12.93 -6.45 2.79
N ILE A 100 13.09 -6.53 1.46
CA ILE A 100 14.41 -6.60 0.84
C ILE A 100 15.20 -5.31 1.13
N ASP A 101 16.45 -5.45 1.54
CA ASP A 101 17.35 -4.35 1.94
C ASP A 101 16.80 -3.44 3.05
N LEU A 102 15.89 -3.95 3.90
CA LEU A 102 15.33 -3.18 5.01
C LEU A 102 16.39 -2.94 6.10
N SER A 103 16.53 -1.70 6.54
CA SER A 103 17.43 -1.27 7.62
C SER A 103 16.65 -0.64 8.77
N GLN A 104 17.30 -0.54 9.94
CA GLN A 104 16.72 0.07 11.16
C GLN A 104 16.34 1.55 11.02
N GLU A 105 16.88 2.24 10.04
CA GLU A 105 16.57 3.66 9.78
C GLU A 105 15.19 3.85 9.15
N ASN A 106 14.56 2.77 8.67
CA ASN A 106 13.25 2.82 8.04
C ASN A 106 12.13 2.58 9.09
N ASP A 107 11.09 3.41 9.11
CA ASP A 107 9.94 3.25 10.01
C ASP A 107 9.28 1.86 9.93
N ILE A 108 9.35 1.21 8.75
CA ILE A 108 8.83 -0.14 8.53
C ILE A 108 9.56 -1.17 9.40
N TRP A 109 10.85 -0.97 9.70
CA TRP A 109 11.63 -1.89 10.55
C TRP A 109 11.02 -2.01 11.94
N ASN A 110 10.65 -0.88 12.54
CA ASN A 110 10.08 -0.84 13.89
C ASN A 110 8.65 -1.41 13.96
N ALA A 111 7.97 -1.52 12.81
CA ALA A 111 6.66 -2.17 12.71
C ALA A 111 6.74 -3.70 12.73
N ILE A 112 7.92 -4.30 12.56
CA ILE A 112 8.12 -5.76 12.64
C ILE A 112 8.24 -6.17 14.11
N LYS A 113 7.12 -6.58 14.71
CA LYS A 113 7.01 -7.03 16.09
C LYS A 113 5.92 -8.11 16.22
N PHE A 114 5.66 -8.60 17.43
CA PHE A 114 4.59 -9.58 17.66
C PHE A 114 3.26 -9.07 17.06
N GLY A 115 2.64 -9.90 16.21
CA GLY A 115 1.46 -9.56 15.41
C GLY A 115 1.75 -9.34 13.92
N THR A 116 3.00 -9.12 13.52
CA THR A 116 3.41 -8.97 12.11
C THR A 116 3.62 -10.33 11.45
N GLY A 117 3.01 -10.54 10.28
CA GLY A 117 3.28 -11.70 9.43
C GLY A 117 4.46 -11.43 8.50
N VAL A 118 5.45 -12.32 8.48
CA VAL A 118 6.59 -12.27 7.55
C VAL A 118 6.46 -13.42 6.55
N THR A 119 6.45 -13.10 5.26
CA THR A 119 6.33 -14.06 4.16
C THR A 119 7.61 -14.09 3.33
N PHE A 120 7.95 -15.27 2.81
CA PHE A 120 9.06 -15.47 1.88
C PHE A 120 8.43 -15.80 0.52
N ASP A 121 8.15 -14.75 -0.23
CA ASP A 121 7.49 -14.81 -1.55
C ASP A 121 8.50 -14.81 -2.70
#